data_AF-A0A2E7Z0L0-F1
#
_entry.id   AF-A0A2E7Z0L0-F1
#
_cell.length_a   1.000
_cell.length_b   1.000
_cell.length_c   1.000
_cell.angle_alpha   90.00
_cell.angle_beta   90.00
_cell.angle_gamma   90.00
#
_symmetry.space_group_name_H-M   'P 1'
#
loop_
_entity.id
_entity.type
_entity.pdbx_description
1 polymer ?
#
loop_
_entity_poly.entity_id
_entity_poly.type
_entity_poly.pdbx_seq_one_letter_code
_entity_poly.pdbx_strand_id
1 'polypeptide(L)'
;QLSEFPVIRQAYLEMLKDRLDTFSENSSVKLVVSVHGMAWDLVPNEAWIELSPMYTEPMMKDVVKLAKNYNFGRVEVVKSQDHFADPYYNPDGKYLSTNRAFLEGIEDDFDYVVNLPIEFFVENTDTMFSHALFNFEGFEDFDRYETINYSDWSVPYTKEFLVDGTHVIYNGLPVGKYNQPIVEAFYQAIDSILSQ
;
A
#
# COMPACT_ATOMS: atom_id res chain seq x y z
N GLN A 1 -9.53 15.67 18.19
CA GLN A 1 -8.84 14.42 17.80
C GLN A 1 -8.33 14.65 16.39
N LEU A 2 -7.00 14.80 16.21
CA LEU A 2 -6.40 15.38 15.00
C LEU A 2 -5.94 14.34 13.97
N SER A 3 -5.99 13.05 14.30
CA SER A 3 -5.16 12.02 13.64
C SER A 3 -5.94 10.95 12.89
N GLU A 4 -7.27 10.97 12.89
CA GLU A 4 -8.07 10.05 12.08
C GLU A 4 -9.31 10.75 11.51
N PHE A 5 -9.32 10.94 10.20
CA PHE A 5 -10.50 11.34 9.44
C PHE A 5 -10.92 10.14 8.58
N PRO A 6 -11.97 9.40 8.97
CA PRO A 6 -12.35 8.14 8.30
C PRO A 6 -12.50 8.25 6.79
N VAL A 7 -12.92 9.43 6.31
CA VAL A 7 -13.11 9.74 4.90
C VAL A 7 -11.83 9.52 4.08
N ILE A 8 -10.65 9.73 4.65
CA ILE A 8 -9.37 9.58 3.95
C ILE A 8 -9.15 8.15 3.44
N ARG A 9 -9.70 7.15 4.14
CA ARG A 9 -9.57 5.75 3.73
C ARG A 9 -10.34 5.44 2.45
N GLN A 10 -11.41 6.18 2.17
CA GLN A 10 -12.21 5.99 0.96
C GLN A 10 -11.40 6.22 -0.30
N ALA A 11 -10.44 7.16 -0.29
CA ALA A 11 -9.57 7.42 -1.43
C ALA A 11 -8.80 6.16 -1.87
N TYR A 12 -8.21 5.45 -0.91
CA TYR A 12 -7.48 4.20 -1.16
C TYR A 12 -8.41 3.04 -1.51
N LEU A 13 -9.57 2.95 -0.86
CA LEU A 13 -10.54 1.88 -1.10
C LEU A 13 -11.18 1.99 -2.49
N GLU A 14 -11.47 3.20 -2.97
CA GLU A 14 -11.97 3.44 -4.33
C GLU A 14 -10.92 3.07 -5.39
N MET A 15 -9.66 3.46 -5.17
CA MET A 15 -8.56 3.08 -6.06
C MET A 15 -8.30 1.58 -6.07
N LEU A 16 -8.34 0.93 -4.92
CA LEU A 16 -8.22 -0.53 -4.83
C LEU A 16 -9.42 -1.21 -5.49
N LYS A 17 -10.65 -0.72 -5.27
CA LYS A 17 -11.87 -1.25 -5.90
C LYS A 17 -11.75 -1.22 -7.41
N ASP A 18 -11.34 -0.09 -7.99
CA ASP A 18 -11.16 0.04 -9.43
C ASP A 18 -10.15 -0.97 -9.99
N ARG A 19 -9.09 -1.28 -9.24
CA ARG A 19 -8.16 -2.36 -9.59
C ARG A 19 -8.81 -3.73 -9.52
N LEU A 20 -9.49 -4.04 -8.42
CA LEU A 20 -10.13 -5.35 -8.22
C LEU A 20 -11.26 -5.62 -9.23
N ASP A 21 -11.95 -4.59 -9.69
CA ASP A 21 -12.97 -4.68 -10.74
C ASP A 21 -12.40 -5.15 -12.10
N THR A 22 -11.07 -5.10 -12.28
CA THR A 22 -10.41 -5.60 -13.51
C THR A 22 -10.09 -7.09 -13.47
N PHE A 23 -10.18 -7.73 -12.31
CA PHE A 23 -9.78 -9.13 -12.13
C PHE A 23 -10.95 -10.08 -12.42
N SER A 24 -10.63 -11.25 -12.97
CA SER A 24 -11.62 -12.31 -13.20
C SER A 24 -12.16 -12.88 -11.90
N GLU A 25 -13.41 -13.36 -11.95
CA GLU A 25 -13.93 -14.25 -10.91
C GLU A 25 -13.05 -15.49 -10.75
N ASN A 26 -13.08 -16.10 -9.57
CA ASN A 26 -12.28 -17.26 -9.15
C ASN A 26 -10.75 -17.05 -9.13
N SER A 27 -10.23 -15.89 -9.51
CA SER A 27 -8.81 -15.57 -9.33
C SER A 27 -8.42 -15.60 -7.84
N SER A 28 -7.16 -15.89 -7.58
CA SER A 28 -6.53 -15.79 -6.27
C SER A 28 -5.81 -14.46 -6.11
N VAL A 29 -6.14 -13.71 -5.06
CA VAL A 29 -5.68 -12.33 -4.87
C VAL A 29 -5.04 -12.15 -3.49
N LYS A 30 -3.78 -11.71 -3.44
CA LYS A 30 -3.10 -11.26 -2.21
C LYS A 30 -3.04 -9.74 -2.21
N LEU A 31 -3.57 -9.13 -1.16
CA LEU A 31 -3.56 -7.68 -0.94
C LEU A 31 -2.52 -7.35 0.11
N VAL A 32 -1.52 -6.58 -0.32
CA VAL A 32 -0.38 -6.19 0.50
C VAL A 32 -0.54 -4.72 0.86
N VAL A 33 -1.13 -4.45 2.03
CA VAL A 33 -1.29 -3.08 2.54
C VAL A 33 0.04 -2.67 3.16
N SER A 34 0.76 -1.76 2.51
CA SER A 34 2.10 -1.36 2.95
C SER A 34 2.14 0.00 3.62
N VAL A 35 3.08 0.10 4.55
CA VAL A 35 3.50 1.33 5.21
C VAL A 35 4.98 1.55 4.91
N HIS A 36 5.49 2.79 4.87
CA HIS A 36 6.90 3.09 4.60
C HIS A 36 7.82 2.33 5.58
N GLY A 37 7.41 2.23 6.85
CA GLY A 37 8.17 1.53 7.88
C GLY A 37 9.38 2.32 8.38
N MET A 38 9.84 1.94 9.58
CA MET A 38 11.04 2.45 10.26
C MET A 38 11.64 1.32 11.09
N ALA A 39 12.89 1.50 11.53
CA ALA A 39 13.52 0.62 12.51
C ALA A 39 12.94 0.87 13.91
N TRP A 40 11.66 0.55 14.13
CA TRP A 40 10.88 0.93 15.32
C TRP A 40 11.54 0.51 16.64
N ASP A 41 12.23 -0.63 16.67
CA ASP A 41 12.99 -1.11 17.83
C ASP A 41 14.14 -0.16 18.24
N LEU A 42 14.66 0.63 17.31
CA LEU A 42 15.70 1.64 17.56
C LEU A 42 15.11 3.01 17.91
N VAL A 43 13.84 3.25 17.61
CA VAL A 43 13.12 4.52 17.85
C VAL A 43 11.80 4.30 18.60
N PRO A 44 11.82 3.68 19.80
CA PRO A 44 10.60 3.24 20.49
C PRO A 44 9.68 4.38 20.95
N ASN A 45 10.17 5.63 20.93
CA ASN A 45 9.40 6.82 21.32
C ASN A 45 8.85 7.59 20.11
N GLU A 46 8.93 7.02 18.90
CA GLU A 46 8.39 7.67 17.72
C GLU A 46 6.86 7.73 17.79
N ALA A 47 6.29 8.93 17.63
CA ALA A 47 4.87 9.18 17.83
C ALA A 47 3.99 8.32 16.91
N TRP A 48 4.50 7.96 15.74
CA TRP A 48 3.82 7.07 14.80
C TRP A 48 3.44 5.72 15.43
N ILE A 49 4.27 5.17 16.31
CA ILE A 49 4.00 3.87 16.97
C ILE A 49 2.70 3.94 17.78
N GLU A 50 2.45 5.05 18.46
CA GLU A 50 1.24 5.27 19.26
C GLU A 50 0.03 5.71 18.40
N LEU A 51 0.25 6.57 17.40
CA LEU A 51 -0.83 7.23 16.68
C LEU A 51 -1.34 6.44 15.46
N SER A 52 -0.48 5.69 14.79
CA SER A 52 -0.83 4.98 13.54
C SER A 52 -1.84 3.84 13.67
N PRO A 53 -1.99 3.11 14.81
CA PRO A 53 -2.98 2.04 14.90
C PRO A 53 -4.42 2.52 14.65
N MET A 54 -4.75 3.76 15.05
CA MET A 54 -6.07 4.36 14.80
C MET A 54 -6.37 4.54 13.31
N TYR A 55 -5.34 4.62 12.45
CA TYR A 55 -5.50 4.73 11.01
C TYR A 55 -5.33 3.37 10.30
N THR A 56 -4.26 2.65 10.64
CA THR A 56 -3.86 1.42 9.95
C THR A 56 -4.77 0.24 10.26
N GLU A 57 -5.25 0.07 11.50
CA GLU A 57 -6.13 -1.06 11.83
C GLU A 57 -7.52 -0.93 11.17
N PRO A 58 -8.20 0.24 11.19
CA PRO A 58 -9.43 0.40 10.42
C PRO A 58 -9.21 0.24 8.91
N MET A 59 -8.09 0.72 8.36
CA MET A 59 -7.75 0.51 6.95
C MET A 59 -7.66 -0.98 6.60
N MET A 60 -6.95 -1.77 7.40
CA MET A 60 -6.89 -3.23 7.21
C MET A 60 -8.27 -3.87 7.23
N LYS A 61 -9.13 -3.48 8.18
CA LYS A 61 -10.51 -3.99 8.27
C LYS A 61 -11.35 -3.61 7.04
N ASP A 62 -11.19 -2.37 6.56
CA ASP A 62 -11.90 -1.87 5.39
C ASP A 62 -11.46 -2.59 4.10
N VAL A 63 -10.15 -2.84 3.93
CA VAL A 63 -9.61 -3.62 2.80
C VAL A 63 -10.13 -5.06 2.83
N VAL A 64 -10.09 -5.72 3.99
CA VAL A 64 -10.66 -7.08 4.15
C VAL A 64 -12.15 -7.08 3.82
N LYS A 65 -12.90 -6.05 4.25
CA LYS A 65 -14.33 -5.92 3.95
C LYS A 65 -14.58 -5.71 2.47
N LEU A 66 -13.79 -4.87 1.79
CA LEU A 66 -13.89 -4.64 0.35
C LEU A 66 -13.64 -5.93 -0.42
N ALA A 67 -12.56 -6.65 -0.11
CA ALA A 67 -12.18 -7.86 -0.82
C ALA A 67 -13.23 -8.98 -0.72
N LYS A 68 -13.97 -9.06 0.40
CA LYS A 68 -15.09 -10.00 0.59
C LYS A 68 -16.29 -9.76 -0.33
N ASN A 69 -16.36 -8.61 -1.01
CA ASN A 69 -17.43 -8.33 -1.98
C ASN A 69 -17.18 -8.96 -3.35
N TYR A 70 -16.02 -9.58 -3.57
CA TYR A 70 -15.62 -10.19 -4.83
C TYR A 70 -15.68 -11.72 -4.77
N ASN A 71 -16.02 -12.34 -5.90
CA ASN A 71 -16.06 -13.80 -6.07
C ASN A 71 -14.66 -14.36 -6.39
N PHE A 72 -13.65 -14.03 -5.59
CA PHE A 72 -12.29 -14.57 -5.74
C PHE A 72 -12.19 -15.97 -5.12
N GLY A 73 -11.40 -16.85 -5.73
CA GLY A 73 -11.23 -18.24 -5.28
C GLY A 73 -10.41 -18.33 -3.99
N ARG A 74 -9.44 -17.42 -3.83
CA ARG A 74 -8.62 -17.26 -2.63
C ARG A 74 -8.33 -15.78 -2.43
N VAL A 75 -8.43 -15.30 -1.20
CA VAL A 75 -8.06 -13.93 -0.85
C VAL A 75 -7.22 -13.93 0.41
N GLU A 76 -6.10 -13.23 0.36
CA GLU A 76 -5.27 -12.94 1.53
C GLU A 76 -5.07 -11.44 1.64
N VAL A 77 -5.09 -10.91 2.87
CA VAL A 77 -4.80 -9.50 3.14
C VAL A 77 -3.76 -9.42 4.24
N VAL A 78 -2.61 -8.81 3.96
CA VAL A 78 -1.49 -8.68 4.89
C VAL A 78 -1.06 -7.24 5.05
N LYS A 79 -0.53 -6.92 6.23
CA LYS A 79 0.16 -5.65 6.48
C LYS A 79 1.67 -5.87 6.31
N SER A 80 2.34 -4.95 5.65
CA SER A 80 3.78 -5.04 5.38
C SER A 80 4.47 -3.68 5.51
N GLN A 81 5.81 -3.67 5.47
CA GLN A 81 6.62 -2.45 5.46
C GLN A 81 7.52 -2.39 4.23
N ASP A 82 7.52 -1.24 3.55
CA ASP A 82 8.34 -0.99 2.37
C ASP A 82 9.83 -0.87 2.73
N HIS A 83 10.15 -0.38 3.93
CA HIS A 83 11.52 -0.18 4.39
C HIS A 83 11.76 -0.68 5.83
N PHE A 84 13.03 -0.89 6.16
CA PHE A 84 13.53 -1.31 7.48
C PHE A 84 12.94 -2.63 8.04
N ALA A 85 12.44 -3.49 7.15
CA ALA A 85 11.99 -4.84 7.49
C ALA A 85 12.97 -5.94 7.01
N ASP A 86 14.20 -5.56 6.65
CA ASP A 86 15.30 -6.46 6.28
C ASP A 86 16.03 -7.04 7.51
N PRO A 87 16.85 -8.09 7.35
CA PRO A 87 17.52 -8.77 8.47
C PRO A 87 18.43 -7.88 9.33
N TYR A 88 18.87 -6.71 8.85
CA TYR A 88 19.70 -5.82 9.66
C TYR A 88 18.85 -4.98 10.63
N TYR A 89 17.75 -4.40 10.16
CA TYR A 89 16.86 -3.56 10.99
C TYR A 89 15.73 -4.35 11.67
N ASN A 90 15.47 -5.57 11.21
CA ASN A 90 14.45 -6.49 11.72
C ASN A 90 15.00 -7.92 11.87
N PRO A 91 16.07 -8.13 12.66
CA PRO A 91 16.75 -9.43 12.77
C PRO A 91 15.87 -10.54 13.34
N ASP A 92 14.87 -10.19 14.15
CA ASP A 92 13.94 -11.13 14.77
C ASP A 92 12.69 -11.42 13.90
N GLY A 93 12.58 -10.79 12.72
CA GLY A 93 11.45 -11.01 11.81
C GLY A 93 10.10 -10.52 12.32
N LYS A 94 10.07 -9.49 13.17
CA LYS A 94 8.85 -8.91 13.75
C LYS A 94 7.96 -8.24 12.70
N TYR A 95 8.56 -7.66 11.67
CA TYR A 95 7.86 -6.97 10.59
C TYR A 95 7.93 -7.78 9.30
N LEU A 96 6.82 -7.85 8.56
CA LEU A 96 6.80 -8.40 7.21
C LEU A 96 7.26 -7.33 6.23
N SER A 97 8.30 -7.58 5.42
CA SER A 97 8.66 -6.67 4.34
C SER A 97 7.69 -6.79 3.17
N THR A 98 7.44 -5.70 2.46
CA THR A 98 6.58 -5.70 1.26
C THR A 98 7.15 -6.64 0.19
N ASN A 99 8.48 -6.64 -0.02
CA ASN A 99 9.15 -7.58 -0.92
C ASN A 99 8.89 -9.05 -0.53
N ARG A 100 9.02 -9.41 0.76
CA ARG A 100 8.72 -10.78 1.20
C ARG A 100 7.25 -11.14 0.97
N ALA A 101 6.33 -10.20 1.22
CA ALA A 101 4.91 -10.42 0.94
C ALA A 101 4.63 -10.66 -0.55
N PHE A 102 5.40 -10.02 -1.45
CA PHE A 102 5.32 -10.29 -2.90
C PHE A 102 5.86 -11.67 -3.24
N LEU A 103 7.05 -12.01 -2.74
CA LEU A 103 7.68 -13.31 -2.97
C LEU A 103 6.81 -14.46 -2.44
N GLU A 104 6.21 -14.31 -1.26
CA GLU A 104 5.24 -15.29 -0.74
C GLU A 104 4.01 -15.44 -1.62
N GLY A 105 3.51 -14.34 -2.19
CA GLY A 105 2.40 -14.41 -3.14
C GLY A 105 2.76 -15.18 -4.42
N ILE A 106 3.99 -15.00 -4.92
CA ILE A 106 4.53 -15.75 -6.06
C ILE A 106 4.74 -17.23 -5.68
N GLU A 107 5.40 -17.50 -4.56
CA GLU A 107 5.67 -18.85 -4.02
C GLU A 107 4.37 -19.65 -3.80
N ASP A 108 3.29 -18.98 -3.41
CA ASP A 108 1.98 -19.58 -3.12
C ASP A 108 1.05 -19.65 -4.36
N ASP A 109 1.55 -19.35 -5.57
CA ASP A 109 0.81 -19.38 -6.85
C ASP A 109 -0.45 -18.47 -6.84
N PHE A 110 -0.34 -17.22 -6.37
CA PHE A 110 -1.43 -16.25 -6.52
C PHE A 110 -1.53 -15.74 -7.96
N ASP A 111 -2.73 -15.54 -8.48
CA ASP A 111 -2.91 -14.92 -9.80
C ASP A 111 -2.49 -13.44 -9.74
N TYR A 112 -2.84 -12.75 -8.64
CA TYR A 112 -2.55 -11.33 -8.42
C TYR A 112 -2.02 -11.06 -7.01
N VAL A 113 -0.95 -10.29 -6.93
CA VAL A 113 -0.46 -9.66 -5.71
C VAL A 113 -0.55 -8.15 -5.88
N VAL A 114 -1.44 -7.48 -5.15
CA VAL A 114 -1.66 -6.03 -5.28
C VAL A 114 -1.17 -5.31 -4.04
N ASN A 115 -0.22 -4.42 -4.22
CA ASN A 115 0.24 -3.51 -3.18
C ASN A 115 -0.64 -2.26 -3.09
N LEU A 116 -1.04 -1.95 -1.87
CA LEU A 116 -1.74 -0.71 -1.51
C LEU A 116 -0.89 0.06 -0.49
N PRO A 117 -0.03 0.98 -0.92
CA PRO A 117 0.71 1.85 -0.02
C PRO A 117 -0.24 2.91 0.57
N ILE A 118 -0.30 3.03 1.91
CA ILE A 118 -1.32 3.84 2.60
C ILE A 118 -0.79 5.09 3.33
N GLU A 119 0.51 5.38 3.25
CA GLU A 119 1.09 6.47 4.06
C GLU A 119 1.18 7.82 3.35
N PHE A 120 0.98 7.84 2.04
CA PHE A 120 1.13 9.04 1.24
C PHE A 120 -0.13 9.31 0.42
N PHE A 121 -0.52 10.57 0.29
CA PHE A 121 -1.72 10.96 -0.46
C PHE A 121 -1.45 11.31 -1.93
N VAL A 122 -0.18 11.50 -2.28
CA VAL A 122 0.27 11.91 -3.61
C VAL A 122 1.60 11.24 -3.92
N GLU A 123 1.82 10.95 -5.21
CA GLU A 123 3.07 10.39 -5.69
C GLU A 123 4.25 11.28 -5.31
N ASN A 124 5.37 10.65 -4.96
CA ASN A 124 6.56 11.34 -4.48
C ASN A 124 7.81 10.50 -4.77
N THR A 125 8.97 10.94 -4.27
CA THR A 125 10.23 10.25 -4.52
C THR A 125 10.26 8.83 -3.93
N ASP A 126 9.58 8.59 -2.83
CA ASP A 126 9.53 7.26 -2.24
C ASP A 126 8.69 6.31 -3.08
N THR A 127 7.51 6.75 -3.54
CA THR A 127 6.67 5.90 -4.39
C THR A 127 7.25 5.62 -5.76
N MET A 128 8.01 6.58 -6.31
CA MET A 128 8.63 6.43 -7.62
C MET A 128 9.93 5.63 -7.55
N PHE A 129 10.80 5.91 -6.57
CA PHE A 129 12.16 5.37 -6.55
C PHE A 129 12.40 4.42 -5.38
N SER A 130 12.21 4.88 -4.14
CA SER A 130 12.60 4.14 -2.94
C SER A 130 11.82 2.82 -2.83
N HIS A 131 10.49 2.86 -2.89
CA HIS A 131 9.62 1.69 -2.83
C HIS A 131 9.93 0.72 -3.97
N ALA A 132 10.17 1.21 -5.18
CA ALA A 132 10.51 0.34 -6.30
C ALA A 132 11.81 -0.43 -6.02
N LEU A 133 12.83 0.26 -5.50
CA LEU A 133 14.12 -0.34 -5.16
C LEU A 133 14.00 -1.39 -4.05
N PHE A 134 13.20 -1.15 -3.01
CA PHE A 134 13.07 -2.10 -1.90
C PHE A 134 12.12 -3.24 -2.20
N ASN A 135 11.03 -2.97 -2.91
CA ASN A 135 9.94 -3.92 -3.10
C ASN A 135 10.18 -4.88 -4.27
N PHE A 136 10.90 -4.44 -5.32
CA PHE A 136 11.16 -5.23 -6.53
C PHE A 136 12.60 -5.71 -6.67
N GLU A 137 13.46 -5.47 -5.68
CA GLU A 137 14.81 -6.06 -5.70
C GLU A 137 14.70 -7.59 -5.85
N GLY A 138 15.45 -8.12 -6.84
CA GLY A 138 15.45 -9.54 -7.17
C GLY A 138 14.47 -9.95 -8.28
N PHE A 139 13.61 -9.04 -8.76
CA PHE A 139 12.77 -9.32 -9.93
C PHE A 139 13.60 -9.15 -11.21
N GLU A 140 13.54 -10.13 -12.12
CA GLU A 140 14.40 -10.16 -13.33
C GLU A 140 14.20 -8.92 -14.22
N ASP A 141 12.96 -8.47 -14.37
CA ASP A 141 12.59 -7.32 -15.22
C ASP A 141 12.74 -5.96 -14.50
N PHE A 142 13.18 -5.91 -13.24
CA PHE A 142 13.35 -4.66 -12.53
C PHE A 142 14.72 -4.02 -12.82
N ASP A 143 14.72 -2.92 -13.57
CA ASP A 143 15.90 -2.08 -13.80
C ASP A 143 15.88 -0.83 -12.91
N ARG A 144 16.78 -0.78 -11.92
CA ARG A 144 16.94 0.38 -11.02
C ARG A 144 17.39 1.66 -11.71
N TYR A 145 17.91 1.59 -12.93
CA TYR A 145 18.35 2.74 -13.72
C TYR A 145 17.34 3.13 -14.79
N GLU A 146 16.19 2.45 -14.85
CA GLU A 146 15.11 2.81 -15.75
C GLU A 146 14.66 4.26 -15.47
N THR A 147 14.58 5.07 -16.52
CA THR A 147 14.05 6.42 -16.40
C THR A 147 12.54 6.37 -16.22
N ILE A 148 12.06 6.88 -15.08
CA ILE A 148 10.62 6.98 -14.81
C ILE A 148 10.01 8.07 -15.68
N ASN A 149 9.13 7.68 -16.59
CA ASN A 149 8.32 8.61 -17.38
C ASN A 149 6.90 8.69 -16.82
N TYR A 150 6.69 9.60 -15.87
CA TYR A 150 5.40 9.87 -15.24
C TYR A 150 5.02 11.33 -15.43
N SER A 151 4.32 11.61 -16.55
CA SER A 151 3.97 12.97 -16.96
C SER A 151 2.57 13.42 -16.52
N ASP A 152 1.66 12.49 -16.24
CA ASP A 152 0.29 12.79 -15.82
C ASP A 152 0.09 12.45 -14.34
N TRP A 153 0.19 13.48 -13.51
CA TRP A 153 0.07 13.40 -12.04
C TRP A 153 -1.39 13.23 -11.56
N SER A 154 -2.35 13.14 -12.48
CA SER A 154 -3.76 12.88 -12.16
C SER A 154 -4.13 11.39 -12.22
N VAL A 155 -3.20 10.52 -12.60
CA VAL A 155 -3.40 9.07 -12.68
C VAL A 155 -2.42 8.38 -11.72
N PRO A 156 -2.83 7.40 -10.91
CA PRO A 156 -1.91 6.70 -10.01
C PRO A 156 -0.68 6.16 -10.74
N TYR A 157 0.49 6.30 -10.11
CA TYR A 157 1.71 5.71 -10.63
C TYR A 157 1.69 4.21 -10.35
N THR A 158 1.46 3.41 -11.39
CA THR A 158 1.39 1.95 -11.26
C THR A 158 2.60 1.29 -11.91
N LYS A 159 3.03 0.17 -11.34
CA LYS A 159 4.00 -0.76 -11.92
C LYS A 159 3.42 -2.16 -11.84
N GLU A 160 3.75 -3.00 -12.81
CA GLU A 160 3.29 -4.38 -12.86
C GLU A 160 4.41 -5.28 -13.38
N PHE A 161 4.58 -6.42 -12.73
CA PHE A 161 5.52 -7.47 -13.11
C PHE A 161 4.77 -8.79 -13.19
N LEU A 162 5.08 -9.60 -14.21
CA LEU A 162 4.59 -10.97 -14.31
C LEU A 162 5.73 -11.93 -13.96
N VAL A 163 5.65 -12.56 -12.79
CA VAL A 163 6.70 -13.45 -12.28
C VAL A 163 6.08 -14.82 -12.00
N ASP A 164 6.57 -15.86 -12.67
CA ASP A 164 6.08 -17.24 -12.53
C ASP A 164 4.54 -17.39 -12.63
N GLY A 165 3.92 -16.57 -13.50
CA GLY A 165 2.46 -16.57 -13.70
C GLY A 165 1.67 -15.68 -12.72
N THR A 166 2.33 -15.09 -11.73
CA THR A 166 1.75 -14.15 -10.76
C THR A 166 1.91 -12.70 -11.25
N HIS A 167 0.81 -11.94 -11.29
CA HIS A 167 0.84 -10.49 -11.54
C HIS A 167 1.10 -9.73 -10.24
N VAL A 168 2.31 -9.18 -10.06
CA VAL A 168 2.66 -8.32 -8.93
C VAL A 168 2.47 -6.86 -9.32
N ILE A 169 1.55 -6.17 -8.65
CA ILE A 169 1.07 -4.84 -9.02
C ILE A 169 1.32 -3.85 -7.88
N TYR A 170 2.10 -2.80 -8.17
CA TYR A 170 2.09 -1.57 -7.38
C TYR A 170 0.89 -0.72 -7.78
N ASN A 171 -0.09 -0.54 -6.89
CA ASN A 171 -1.34 0.14 -7.26
C ASN A 171 -1.25 1.67 -7.23
N GLY A 172 -0.10 2.23 -6.81
CA GLY A 172 0.10 3.67 -6.71
C GLY A 172 -0.61 4.32 -5.53
N LEU A 173 -0.77 5.63 -5.61
CA LEU A 173 -1.43 6.47 -4.62
C LEU A 173 -2.70 7.11 -5.17
N PRO A 174 -3.66 7.49 -4.31
CA PRO A 174 -4.99 7.91 -4.72
C PRO A 174 -5.00 9.35 -5.25
N VAL A 175 -4.41 9.57 -6.44
CA VAL A 175 -4.34 10.85 -7.13
C VAL A 175 -5.54 11.10 -8.07
N GLY A 176 -5.70 12.35 -8.52
CA GLY A 176 -6.71 12.75 -9.52
C GLY A 176 -8.14 12.49 -9.06
N LYS A 177 -8.83 11.54 -9.71
CA LYS A 177 -10.24 11.26 -9.41
C LYS A 177 -10.48 10.75 -7.98
N TYR A 178 -9.44 10.25 -7.30
CA TYR A 178 -9.51 9.76 -5.93
C TYR A 178 -9.19 10.82 -4.86
N ASN A 179 -8.89 12.07 -5.25
CA ASN A 179 -8.43 13.10 -4.31
C ASN A 179 -9.54 13.66 -3.40
N GLN A 180 -10.81 13.54 -3.79
CA GLN A 180 -11.90 14.22 -3.09
C GLN A 180 -11.96 13.87 -1.59
N PRO A 181 -11.85 12.59 -1.17
CA PRO A 181 -11.86 12.24 0.25
C PRO A 181 -10.65 12.77 1.02
N ILE A 182 -9.50 12.98 0.36
CA ILE A 182 -8.29 13.56 0.95
C ILE A 182 -8.49 15.05 1.22
N VAL A 183 -9.05 15.77 0.24
CA VAL A 183 -9.38 17.20 0.38
C VAL A 183 -10.40 17.40 1.50
N GLU A 184 -11.43 16.56 1.56
CA GLU A 184 -12.43 16.57 2.63
C GLU A 184 -11.80 16.31 4.01
N ALA A 185 -10.91 15.32 4.12
CA ALA A 185 -10.16 15.06 5.36
C ALA A 185 -9.35 16.28 5.80
N PHE A 186 -8.72 17.00 4.86
CA PHE A 186 -7.97 18.22 5.16
C PHE A 186 -8.87 19.34 5.70
N TYR A 187 -10.06 19.53 5.11
CA TYR A 187 -11.06 20.48 5.63
C TYR A 187 -11.52 20.10 7.04
N GLN A 188 -11.83 18.82 7.28
CA GLN A 188 -12.22 18.33 8.61
C GLN A 188 -11.10 18.53 9.63
N ALA A 189 -9.83 18.35 9.23
CA ALA A 189 -8.67 18.60 10.07
C ALA A 189 -8.59 20.06 10.51
N ILE A 190 -8.69 21.00 9.57
CA ILE A 190 -8.65 22.43 9.87
C ILE A 190 -9.85 22.82 10.75
N ASP A 191 -11.06 22.39 10.40
CA ASP A 191 -12.27 22.69 11.16
C ASP A 191 -12.18 22.17 12.60
N SER A 192 -11.62 20.97 12.79
CA SER A 192 -11.43 20.38 14.13
C SER A 192 -10.52 21.19 15.05
N ILE A 193 -9.66 22.06 14.48
CA ILE A 193 -8.80 22.97 15.23
C ILE A 193 -9.52 24.31 15.47
N LEU A 194 -10.15 24.86 14.44
CA LEU A 194 -10.72 26.21 14.47
C LEU A 194 -12.06 26.29 15.21
N SER A 195 -12.80 25.18 15.30
CA SER A 195 -14.11 25.08 15.96
C SER A 195 -14.02 24.70 17.45
N GLN A 196 -12.81 24.73 18.03
CA GLN A 196 -12.58 24.61 19.48
C GLN A 196 -12.72 25.97 20.18
#